data_AF-A0A5Q2RQ88-F1
#
_entry.id   AF-A0A5Q2RQ88-F1
#
_cell.length_a   1.000
_cell.length_b   1.000
_cell.length_c   1.000
_cell.angle_alpha   90.00
_cell.angle_beta   90.00
_cell.angle_gamma   90.00
#
_symmetry.space_group_name_H-M   'P 1'
#
loop_
_entity.id
_entity.type
_entity.pdbx_description
1 polymer ?
#
loop_
_entity_poly.entity_id
_entity_poly.type
_entity_poly.pdbx_seq_one_letter_code
_entity_poly.pdbx_strand_id
1 'polypeptide(L)'
;MTDPDEPGDLFSSQETPSYAAALAELEAIVAELDGEAVDVDHLSTRVQRASELLVVLRRRIGTARMEVDRVVASLEAIDEA
;
A
#
# COMPACT_ATOMS: atom_id res chain seq x y z
N MET A 1 -23.12 4.65 -15.92
CA MET A 1 -23.29 3.37 -15.19
C MET A 1 -21.96 3.07 -14.55
N THR A 2 -21.68 3.81 -13.48
CA THR A 2 -20.55 3.67 -12.56
C THR A 2 -21.15 4.06 -11.21
N ASP A 3 -21.06 3.16 -10.23
CA ASP A 3 -21.71 3.31 -8.93
C ASP A 3 -21.19 4.53 -8.15
N PRO A 4 -22.05 5.23 -7.40
CA PRO A 4 -21.68 6.36 -6.54
C PRO A 4 -21.05 5.94 -5.19
N ASP A 5 -20.69 4.66 -5.04
CA ASP A 5 -20.06 4.08 -3.83
C ASP A 5 -18.54 3.89 -4.02
N GLU A 6 -17.91 4.74 -4.82
CA GLU A 6 -16.46 4.81 -4.92
C GLU A 6 -15.93 5.67 -3.75
N PRO A 7 -15.20 5.13 -2.77
CA PRO A 7 -14.34 5.94 -1.91
C PRO A 7 -13.11 6.35 -2.73
N GLY A 8 -13.33 7.11 -3.79
CA GLY A 8 -12.31 7.75 -4.60
C GLY A 8 -11.77 8.98 -3.86
N ASP A 9 -10.46 8.98 -3.61
CA ASP A 9 -9.65 10.19 -3.40
C ASP A 9 -9.90 11.08 -2.18
N LEU A 10 -9.72 10.53 -0.96
CA LEU A 10 -9.57 11.39 0.24
C LEU A 10 -8.11 11.66 0.66
N PHE A 11 -7.11 11.19 -0.09
CA PHE A 11 -5.70 11.48 0.19
C PHE A 11 -4.90 11.82 -1.07
N SER A 12 -5.30 12.89 -1.76
CA SER A 12 -4.39 13.61 -2.67
C SER A 12 -3.34 14.37 -1.86
N SER A 13 -2.26 13.67 -1.46
CA SER A 13 -1.00 14.28 -1.05
C SER A 13 0.13 13.66 -1.88
N GLN A 14 0.75 14.49 -2.71
CA GLN A 14 1.52 14.13 -3.90
C GLN A 14 2.94 13.57 -3.64
N GLU A 15 3.14 12.74 -2.61
CA GLU A 15 4.47 12.16 -2.32
C GLU A 15 4.47 10.66 -2.05
N THR A 16 3.30 10.01 -1.94
CA THR A 16 3.26 8.57 -1.66
C THR A 16 2.14 7.87 -2.44
N PRO A 17 2.44 6.83 -3.24
CA PRO A 17 1.43 6.12 -4.02
C PRO A 17 0.33 5.54 -3.12
N SER A 18 -0.89 5.45 -3.67
CA SER A 18 -1.99 4.71 -3.04
C SER A 18 -1.57 3.25 -2.81
N TYR A 19 -2.19 2.54 -1.85
CA TYR A 19 -1.84 1.13 -1.61
C TYR A 19 -1.97 0.29 -2.90
N ALA A 20 -3.05 0.51 -3.64
CA ALA A 20 -3.30 -0.16 -4.92
C ALA A 20 -2.25 0.22 -5.98
N ALA A 21 -1.87 1.49 -6.08
CA ALA A 21 -0.85 1.93 -7.03
C ALA A 21 0.54 1.37 -6.68
N ALA A 22 0.90 1.35 -5.39
CA ALA A 22 2.16 0.78 -4.90
C ALA A 22 2.23 -0.73 -5.14
N LEU A 23 1.11 -1.43 -5.01
CA LEU A 23 1.02 -2.86 -5.30
C LEU A 23 1.17 -3.14 -6.81
N ALA A 24 0.48 -2.37 -7.66
CA ALA A 24 0.60 -2.50 -9.10
C ALA A 24 2.02 -2.20 -9.60
N GLU A 25 2.69 -1.19 -9.03
CA GLU A 25 4.10 -0.90 -9.33
C GLU A 25 5.02 -2.05 -8.90
N LEU A 26 4.77 -2.65 -7.75
CA LEU A 26 5.53 -3.82 -7.27
C LEU A 26 5.35 -5.04 -8.18
N GLU A 27 4.12 -5.33 -8.63
CA GLU A 27 3.84 -6.42 -9.58
C GLU A 27 4.53 -6.19 -10.92
N ALA A 28 4.53 -4.95 -11.42
CA ALA A 28 5.24 -4.59 -12.65
C ALA A 28 6.76 -4.78 -12.50
N ILE A 29 7.33 -4.40 -11.35
CA ILE A 29 8.73 -4.67 -11.05
C ILE A 29 9.02 -6.17 -11.09
N VAL A 30 8.23 -6.99 -10.38
CA VAL A 30 8.44 -8.45 -10.33
C VAL A 30 8.34 -9.08 -11.72
N ALA A 31 7.33 -8.70 -12.51
CA ALA A 31 7.16 -9.21 -13.87
C ALA A 31 8.35 -8.87 -14.79
N GLU A 32 8.96 -7.71 -14.57
CA GLU A 32 10.13 -7.29 -15.31
C GLU A 32 11.39 -8.03 -14.87
N LEU A 33 11.52 -8.39 -13.58
CA LEU A 33 12.63 -9.21 -13.06
C LEU A 33 12.62 -10.65 -13.58
N ASP A 34 11.44 -11.20 -13.89
CA ASP A 34 11.28 -12.53 -14.49
C ASP A 34 11.61 -12.57 -16.00
N GLY A 35 11.97 -11.43 -16.60
CA GLY A 35 12.36 -11.33 -18.00
C GLY A 35 13.77 -11.88 -18.30
N GLU A 36 13.93 -12.52 -19.46
CA GLU A 36 15.19 -13.17 -19.90
C GLU A 36 16.36 -12.19 -20.15
N ALA A 37 16.11 -10.88 -20.23
CA ALA A 37 17.09 -9.87 -20.67
C ALA A 37 17.30 -8.72 -19.67
N VAL A 38 17.35 -9.03 -18.37
CA VAL A 38 17.51 -8.02 -17.32
C VAL A 38 18.97 -7.87 -16.91
N ASP A 39 19.51 -6.66 -17.05
CA ASP A 39 20.83 -6.27 -16.55
C ASP A 39 20.85 -6.29 -15.00
N VAL A 40 21.93 -6.78 -14.40
CA VAL A 40 22.13 -6.87 -12.94
C VAL A 40 22.03 -5.48 -12.29
N ASP A 41 22.52 -4.42 -12.95
CA ASP A 41 22.44 -3.05 -12.42
C ASP A 41 20.99 -2.53 -12.44
N HIS A 42 20.20 -2.93 -13.43
CA HIS A 42 18.77 -2.62 -13.52
C HIS A 42 17.98 -3.38 -12.43
N LEU A 43 18.31 -4.66 -12.21
CA LEU A 43 17.77 -5.50 -11.14
C LEU A 43 17.95 -4.84 -9.76
N SER A 44 19.15 -4.35 -9.46
CA SER A 44 19.45 -3.68 -8.18
C SER A 44 18.57 -2.45 -7.95
N THR A 45 18.42 -1.60 -8.98
CA THR A 45 17.58 -0.40 -8.92
C THR A 45 16.10 -0.75 -8.69
N ARG A 46 15.61 -1.78 -9.37
CA ARG A 46 14.23 -2.25 -9.26
C ARG A 46 13.93 -2.89 -7.90
N VAL A 47 14.85 -3.68 -7.36
CA VAL A 47 14.74 -4.27 -6.02
C VAL A 47 14.76 -3.19 -4.93
N GLN A 48 15.59 -2.16 -5.08
CA GLN A 48 15.61 -1.01 -4.17
C GLN A 48 14.24 -0.31 -4.16
N ARG A 49 13.67 -0.05 -5.34
CA ARG A 49 12.34 0.55 -5.48
C ARG A 49 11.24 -0.31 -4.86
N ALA A 50 11.26 -1.62 -5.12
CA ALA A 50 10.33 -2.58 -4.52
C ALA A 50 10.40 -2.54 -2.98
N SER A 51 11.60 -2.44 -2.43
CA SER A 51 11.81 -2.36 -0.97
C SER A 51 11.20 -1.09 -0.36
N GLU A 52 11.33 0.05 -1.04
CA GLU A 52 10.69 1.30 -0.63
C GLU A 52 9.16 1.18 -0.61
N LEU A 53 8.57 0.60 -1.67
CA LEU A 53 7.14 0.37 -1.76
C LEU A 53 6.65 -0.56 -0.62
N LEU A 54 7.39 -1.63 -0.32
CA LEU A 54 7.06 -2.52 0.78
C LEU A 54 7.06 -1.83 2.15
N VAL A 55 8.00 -0.91 2.39
CA VAL A 55 8.03 -0.12 3.63
C VAL A 55 6.78 0.76 3.74
N VAL A 56 6.37 1.41 2.65
CA VAL A 56 5.16 2.23 2.60
C VAL A 56 3.91 1.37 2.87
N LEU A 57 3.79 0.24 2.18
CA LEU A 57 2.65 -0.68 2.32
C LEU A 57 2.53 -1.18 3.77
N ARG A 58 3.63 -1.60 4.39
CA ARG A 58 3.66 -2.04 5.78
C ARG A 58 3.26 -0.96 6.76
N ARG A 59 3.72 0.28 6.56
CA ARG A 59 3.31 1.42 7.39
C ARG A 59 1.80 1.65 7.32
N ARG A 60 1.21 1.63 6.13
CA ARG A 60 -0.25 1.82 5.97
C ARG A 60 -1.05 0.72 6.64
N ILE A 61 -0.64 -0.54 6.51
CA ILE A 61 -1.28 -1.66 7.20
C ILE A 61 -1.19 -1.45 8.72
N GLY A 62 -0.03 -1.03 9.22
CA GLY A 62 0.17 -0.71 10.63
C GLY A 62 -0.79 0.38 11.13
N THR A 63 -0.87 1.50 10.40
CA THR A 63 -1.81 2.58 10.72
C THR A 63 -3.25 2.10 10.72
N ALA A 64 -3.68 1.39 9.67
CA ALA A 64 -5.03 0.87 9.57
C ALA A 64 -5.37 -0.06 10.74
N ARG A 65 -4.44 -0.94 11.14
CA ARG A 65 -4.62 -1.81 12.31
C ARG A 65 -4.78 -1.01 13.60
N MET A 66 -3.97 0.03 13.80
CA MET A 66 -4.10 0.89 14.98
C MET A 66 -5.46 1.60 15.04
N GLU A 67 -5.98 2.08 13.91
CA GLU A 67 -7.32 2.68 13.88
C GLU A 67 -8.42 1.67 14.22
N VAL A 68 -8.33 0.44 13.68
CA VAL A 68 -9.26 -0.64 14.03
C VAL A 68 -9.20 -0.96 15.52
N ASP A 69 -7.99 -1.12 16.08
CA ASP A 69 -7.82 -1.40 17.51
C ASP A 69 -8.44 -0.30 18.38
N ARG A 70 -8.34 0.98 17.98
CA ARG A 70 -9.00 2.09 18.69
C ARG A 70 -10.52 2.03 18.60
N VAL A 71 -11.07 1.70 17.43
CA VAL A 71 -12.52 1.57 17.25
C VAL A 71 -13.05 0.44 18.11
N VAL A 72 -12.38 -0.72 18.11
CA VAL A 72 -12.76 -1.86 18.95
C VAL A 72 -12.74 -1.49 20.43
N ALA A 73 -11.66 -0.88 20.93
CA ALA A 73 -11.58 -0.42 22.31
C ALA A 73 -12.67 0.61 22.67
N SER A 74 -13.05 1.48 21.72
CA SER A 74 -14.12 2.46 21.93
C SER A 74 -15.50 1.79 22.02
N LEU A 75 -15.73 0.72 21.25
CA LEU A 75 -16.97 -0.07 21.30
C LEU A 75 -17.07 -0.85 22.63
N GLU A 76 -15.98 -1.48 23.07
CA GLU A 76 -15.92 -2.18 24.36
C GLU A 76 -16.22 -1.21 25.53
N ALA A 77 -15.67 0.00 25.50
CA ALA A 77 -15.93 1.01 26.52
C ALA A 77 -17.39 1.51 26.54
N ILE A 78 -18.11 1.44 25.41
CA ILE A 78 -19.54 1.77 25.35
C ILE A 78 -20.38 0.62 25.93
N ASP A 79 -20.01 -0.63 25.65
CA ASP A 79 -20.74 -1.81 26.15
C ASP A 79 -20.63 -1.99 27.67
N GLU A 80 -19.53 -1.50 28.28
CA GLU A 80 -19.30 -1.54 29.74
C GLU A 80 -19.93 -0.36 30.50
N ALA A 81 -20.47 0.65 29.81
CA ALA A 81 -21.03 1.88 30.38
C ALA A 81 -22.56 1.83 30.59
#